data_AF-A0AAN0PA98-F1
#
_entry.id   AF-A0AAN0PA98-F1
#
_cell.length_a   1.000
_cell.length_b   1.000
_cell.length_c   1.000
_cell.angle_alpha   90.00
_cell.angle_beta   90.00
_cell.angle_gamma   90.00
#
_symmetry.space_group_name_H-M   'P 1'
#
loop_
_entity.id
_entity.type
_entity.pdbx_description
1 polymer ?
#
loop_
_entity_poly.entity_id
_entity_poly.type
_entity_poly.pdbx_seq_one_letter_code
_entity_poly.pdbx_strand_id
1 'polypeptide(L)'
;MKKLLFLAISTIISTQTFANEPLTTDKIVEKCSGFAEVAESAVQARQKGIPAAHMYKSLINKDKNTQAMLKLALDGAYKTPLGRSKEEKETIILEYTNETFNDCMKFLTEYSGK
;
A
#
# COMPACT_ATOMS: atom_id res chain seq x y z
N MET A 1 52.87 34.23 -29.74
CA MET A 1 51.98 34.88 -28.75
C MET A 1 50.62 34.20 -28.80
N LYS A 2 50.22 33.62 -27.66
CA LYS A 2 48.95 32.94 -27.38
C LYS A 2 47.75 33.79 -27.80
N LYS A 3 46.76 33.19 -28.46
CA LYS A 3 45.34 33.46 -28.18
C LYS A 3 44.60 32.13 -28.16
N LEU A 4 44.48 31.58 -26.96
CA LEU A 4 43.59 30.46 -26.65
C LEU A 4 42.17 30.88 -27.02
N LEU A 5 41.51 30.12 -27.90
CA LEU A 5 40.05 30.11 -27.98
C LEU A 5 39.54 29.48 -26.68
N PHE A 6 38.89 30.27 -25.84
CA PHE A 6 38.16 29.78 -24.69
C PHE A 6 36.90 29.05 -25.17
N LEU A 7 36.92 27.73 -25.06
CA LEU A 7 35.71 26.90 -25.03
C LEU A 7 34.96 27.20 -23.74
N ALA A 8 33.78 27.81 -23.82
CA ALA A 8 32.83 27.90 -22.72
C ALA A 8 31.60 27.05 -23.07
N ILE A 9 31.71 25.73 -22.85
CA ILE A 9 30.56 24.85 -22.82
C ILE A 9 29.96 24.99 -21.42
N SER A 10 29.02 25.91 -21.29
CA SER A 10 28.17 26.05 -20.11
C SER A 10 27.19 24.87 -20.09
N THR A 11 27.62 23.72 -19.59
CA THR A 11 26.68 22.66 -19.20
C THR A 11 25.89 23.17 -18.01
N ILE A 12 24.68 23.64 -18.28
CA ILE A 12 23.64 23.84 -17.25
C ILE A 12 23.38 22.45 -16.70
N ILE A 13 23.95 22.15 -15.54
CA ILE A 13 23.58 20.98 -14.74
C ILE A 13 22.17 21.31 -14.24
N SER A 14 21.16 20.91 -15.00
CA SER A 14 19.79 20.86 -14.53
C SER A 14 19.74 19.77 -13.46
N THR A 15 20.05 20.14 -12.22
CA THR A 15 19.68 19.33 -11.06
C THR A 15 18.15 19.29 -11.04
N GLN A 16 17.58 18.24 -11.62
CA GLN A 16 16.18 17.89 -11.38
C GLN A 16 16.11 17.47 -9.93
N THR A 17 15.94 18.44 -9.04
CA THR A 17 15.50 18.19 -7.68
C THR A 17 14.10 17.61 -7.78
N PHE A 18 14.01 16.27 -7.71
CA PHE A 18 12.75 15.60 -7.41
C PHE A 18 12.34 16.05 -6.00
N ALA A 19 11.62 17.17 -5.92
CA ALA A 19 10.93 17.54 -4.70
C ALA A 19 9.89 16.44 -4.46
N ASN A 20 10.07 15.67 -3.38
CA ASN A 20 9.03 14.80 -2.87
C ASN A 20 7.86 15.70 -2.46
N GLU A 21 6.90 15.89 -3.36
CA GLU A 21 5.69 16.62 -3.01
C GLU A 21 5.02 15.92 -1.81
N PRO A 22 4.61 16.67 -0.78
CA PRO A 22 3.88 16.10 0.32
C PRO A 22 2.60 15.43 -0.21
N LEU A 23 2.30 14.25 0.32
CA LEU A 23 1.08 13.53 0.00
C LEU A 23 -0.13 14.37 0.42
N THR A 24 -0.97 14.74 -0.55
CA THR A 24 -2.23 15.42 -0.26
C THR A 24 -3.21 14.45 0.40
N THR A 25 -4.17 14.97 1.16
CA THR A 25 -5.23 14.16 1.80
C THR A 25 -5.93 13.26 0.79
N ASP A 26 -6.25 13.76 -0.41
CA ASP A 26 -6.93 12.98 -1.44
C ASP A 26 -6.09 11.77 -1.92
N LYS A 27 -4.78 11.96 -2.11
CA LYS A 27 -3.86 10.88 -2.49
C LYS A 27 -3.69 9.86 -1.36
N ILE A 28 -3.76 10.31 -0.10
CA ILE A 28 -3.73 9.42 1.07
C ILE A 28 -5.01 8.57 1.10
N VAL A 29 -6.17 9.20 0.97
CA VAL A 29 -7.47 8.51 0.91
C VAL A 29 -7.47 7.48 -0.22
N GLU A 30 -7.03 7.85 -1.43
CA GLU A 30 -6.96 6.94 -2.58
C GLU A 30 -6.08 5.71 -2.28
N LYS A 31 -4.88 5.93 -1.72
CA LYS A 31 -3.97 4.84 -1.35
C LYS A 31 -4.56 3.92 -0.28
N CYS A 32 -5.17 4.50 0.74
CA CYS A 32 -5.75 3.73 1.84
C CYS A 32 -7.01 2.99 1.42
N SER A 33 -7.83 3.55 0.53
CA SER A 33 -8.96 2.85 -0.09
C SER A 33 -8.48 1.64 -0.90
N GLY A 34 -7.47 1.82 -1.76
CA GLY A 34 -6.90 0.71 -2.51
C GLY A 34 -6.31 -0.40 -1.62
N PHE A 35 -5.72 -0.04 -0.48
CA PHE A 35 -5.25 -1.03 0.48
C PHE A 35 -6.40 -1.74 1.21
N ALA A 36 -7.45 -1.01 1.57
CA ALA A 36 -8.65 -1.56 2.19
C ALA A 36 -9.37 -2.55 1.25
N GLU A 37 -9.42 -2.30 -0.06
CA GLU A 37 -9.99 -3.24 -1.04
C GLU A 37 -9.23 -4.58 -1.10
N VAL A 38 -7.90 -4.52 -1.01
CA VAL A 38 -7.05 -5.72 -0.95
C VAL A 38 -7.32 -6.49 0.36
N ALA A 39 -7.44 -5.78 1.47
CA ALA A 39 -7.76 -6.35 2.77
C ALA A 39 -9.15 -6.99 2.79
N GLU A 40 -10.15 -6.33 2.21
CA GLU A 40 -11.51 -6.84 2.04
C GLU A 40 -11.49 -8.17 1.28
N SER A 41 -10.81 -8.22 0.15
CA SER A 41 -10.67 -9.43 -0.66
C SER A 41 -10.03 -10.59 0.13
N ALA A 42 -9.03 -10.28 0.95
CA ALA A 42 -8.36 -11.26 1.80
C ALA A 42 -9.28 -11.82 2.89
N VAL A 43 -10.03 -10.96 3.61
CA VAL A 43 -10.95 -11.41 4.66
C VAL A 43 -12.18 -12.12 4.07
N GLN A 44 -12.66 -11.71 2.90
CA GLN A 44 -13.70 -12.45 2.19
C GLN A 44 -13.24 -13.87 1.84
N ALA A 45 -12.00 -14.04 1.35
CA ALA A 45 -11.43 -15.36 1.10
C ALA A 45 -11.35 -16.21 2.39
N ARG A 46 -10.94 -15.58 3.50
CA ARG A 46 -10.95 -16.21 4.82
C ARG A 46 -12.35 -16.67 5.23
N GLN A 47 -13.37 -15.81 5.11
CA GLN A 47 -14.77 -16.13 5.47
C GLN A 47 -15.39 -17.21 4.57
N LYS A 48 -14.85 -17.40 3.35
CA LYS A 48 -15.19 -18.52 2.45
C LYS A 48 -14.49 -19.84 2.82
N GLY A 49 -13.66 -19.84 3.87
CA GLY A 49 -12.94 -21.04 4.33
C GLY A 49 -11.73 -21.39 3.46
N ILE A 50 -11.25 -20.48 2.62
CA ILE A 50 -10.03 -20.71 1.84
C ILE A 50 -8.84 -20.80 2.82
N PRO A 51 -7.94 -21.79 2.69
CA PRO A 51 -6.76 -21.87 3.56
C PRO A 51 -5.73 -20.78 3.28
N ALA A 52 -5.06 -20.29 4.33
CA ALA A 52 -4.00 -19.27 4.20
C ALA A 52 -2.94 -19.69 3.18
N ALA A 53 -2.47 -20.93 3.25
CA ALA A 53 -1.47 -21.48 2.33
C ALA A 53 -1.87 -21.35 0.85
N HIS A 54 -3.17 -21.38 0.52
CA HIS A 54 -3.63 -21.16 -0.85
C HIS A 54 -3.49 -19.70 -1.26
N MET A 55 -3.92 -18.77 -0.40
CA MET A 55 -3.83 -17.34 -0.67
C MET A 55 -2.38 -16.84 -0.75
N TYR A 56 -1.49 -17.39 0.09
CA TYR A 56 -0.07 -17.05 0.11
C TYR A 56 0.67 -17.42 -1.18
N LYS A 57 0.13 -18.33 -2.00
CA LYS A 57 0.69 -18.61 -3.34
C LYS A 57 0.58 -17.39 -4.28
N SER A 58 -0.37 -16.48 -4.05
CA SER A 58 -0.51 -15.24 -4.84
C SER A 58 0.69 -14.30 -4.72
N LEU A 59 1.50 -14.47 -3.67
CA LEU A 59 2.72 -13.71 -3.43
C LEU A 59 3.88 -14.15 -4.33
N ILE A 60 3.81 -15.33 -4.93
CA ILE A 60 4.88 -15.88 -5.77
C ILE A 60 5.04 -14.97 -7.00
N ASN A 61 6.29 -14.65 -7.35
CA ASN A 61 6.68 -13.82 -8.49
C ASN A 61 6.14 -12.36 -8.45
N LYS A 62 5.73 -11.85 -7.28
CA LYS A 62 5.45 -10.43 -7.08
C LYS A 62 6.73 -9.68 -6.73
N ASP A 63 6.79 -8.39 -7.05
CA ASP A 63 7.86 -7.54 -6.54
C ASP A 63 7.74 -7.39 -5.02
N LYS A 64 8.84 -6.97 -4.38
CA LYS A 64 8.94 -6.92 -2.91
C LYS A 64 7.88 -6.01 -2.28
N ASN A 65 7.52 -4.91 -2.92
CA ASN A 65 6.57 -3.95 -2.35
C ASN A 65 5.15 -4.51 -2.42
N THR A 66 4.75 -5.05 -3.57
CA THR A 66 3.45 -5.73 -3.70
C THR A 66 3.37 -6.94 -2.78
N GLN A 67 4.45 -7.73 -2.67
CA GLN A 67 4.51 -8.86 -1.75
C GLN A 67 4.30 -8.43 -0.29
N ALA A 68 4.95 -7.35 0.15
CA ALA A 68 4.81 -6.83 1.51
C ALA A 68 3.38 -6.37 1.82
N MET A 69 2.76 -5.59 0.91
CA MET A 69 1.37 -5.14 1.08
C MET A 69 0.40 -6.32 1.13
N LEU A 70 0.48 -7.24 0.16
CA LEU A 70 -0.39 -8.42 0.13
C LEU A 70 -0.20 -9.29 1.37
N LYS A 71 1.04 -9.46 1.83
CA LYS A 71 1.33 -10.21 3.06
C LYS A 71 0.68 -9.57 4.28
N LEU A 72 0.74 -8.25 4.43
CA LEU A 72 0.14 -7.56 5.58
C LEU A 72 -1.39 -7.75 5.60
N ALA A 73 -2.05 -7.60 4.46
CA ALA A 73 -3.48 -7.88 4.31
C ALA A 73 -3.84 -9.34 4.60
N LEU A 74 -3.05 -10.30 4.10
CA LEU A 74 -3.28 -11.72 4.37
C LEU A 74 -3.06 -12.08 5.85
N ASP A 75 -2.02 -11.54 6.49
CA ASP A 75 -1.74 -11.77 7.91
C ASP A 75 -2.86 -11.24 8.81
N GLY A 76 -3.42 -10.06 8.50
CA GLY A 76 -4.55 -9.51 9.23
C GLY A 76 -5.82 -10.34 9.00
N ALA A 77 -6.18 -10.58 7.75
CA ALA A 77 -7.38 -11.32 7.37
C ALA A 77 -7.44 -12.70 8.03
N TYR A 78 -6.34 -13.45 8.06
CA TYR A 78 -6.31 -14.81 8.63
C TYR A 78 -6.24 -14.88 10.15
N LYS A 79 -6.08 -13.75 10.84
CA LYS A 79 -6.28 -13.65 12.29
C LYS A 79 -7.75 -13.43 12.68
N THR A 80 -8.59 -13.00 11.73
CA THR A 80 -10.03 -12.84 11.99
C THR A 80 -10.71 -14.20 12.24
N PRO A 81 -11.73 -14.25 13.12
CA PRO A 81 -12.54 -15.46 13.31
C PRO A 81 -13.36 -15.78 12.06
N LEU A 82 -13.82 -17.03 11.93
CA LEU A 82 -14.86 -17.36 10.95
C LEU A 82 -16.23 -17.03 11.53
N GLY A 83 -17.00 -16.21 10.82
CA GLY A 83 -18.39 -15.95 11.17
C GLY A 83 -19.25 -17.21 11.01
N ARG A 84 -20.17 -17.41 11.95
CA ARG A 84 -21.09 -18.56 12.01
C ARG A 84 -22.37 -18.32 11.21
N SER A 85 -22.77 -17.07 11.05
CA SER A 85 -23.90 -16.66 10.18
C SER A 85 -23.44 -15.81 9.01
N LYS A 86 -24.35 -15.46 8.10
CA LYS A 86 -24.07 -14.53 7.01
C LYS A 86 -23.76 -13.13 7.56
N GLU A 87 -24.59 -12.68 8.50
CA GLU A 87 -24.48 -11.37 9.16
C GLU A 87 -23.14 -11.25 9.89
N GLU A 88 -22.73 -12.28 10.65
CA GLU A 88 -21.44 -12.27 11.36
C GLU A 88 -20.26 -12.17 10.39
N LYS A 89 -20.32 -12.86 9.24
CA LYS A 89 -19.28 -12.76 8.20
C LYS A 89 -19.21 -11.37 7.62
N GLU A 90 -20.36 -10.76 7.31
CA GLU A 90 -20.44 -9.40 6.77
C GLU A 90 -19.91 -8.36 7.78
N THR A 91 -20.24 -8.52 9.07
CA THR A 91 -19.69 -7.68 10.14
C THR A 91 -18.18 -7.80 10.23
N ILE A 92 -17.63 -9.02 10.26
CA ILE A 92 -16.17 -9.23 10.32
C ILE A 92 -15.47 -8.61 9.10
N ILE A 93 -16.04 -8.75 7.90
CA ILE A 93 -15.49 -8.15 6.69
C ILE A 93 -15.48 -6.62 6.82
N LEU A 94 -16.60 -6.02 7.22
CA LEU A 94 -16.73 -4.57 7.37
C LEU A 94 -15.75 -4.02 8.42
N GLU A 95 -15.70 -4.63 9.60
CA GLU A 95 -14.83 -4.19 10.70
C GLU A 95 -13.36 -4.26 10.30
N TYR A 96 -12.92 -5.38 9.73
CA TYR A 96 -11.54 -5.55 9.30
C TYR A 96 -11.12 -4.55 8.20
N THR A 97 -11.99 -4.31 7.22
CA THR A 97 -11.74 -3.36 6.14
C THR A 97 -11.65 -1.92 6.68
N ASN A 98 -12.56 -1.54 7.59
CA ASN A 98 -12.55 -0.22 8.22
C ASN A 98 -11.32 0.01 9.10
N GLU A 99 -10.94 -0.98 9.91
CA GLU A 99 -9.72 -0.93 10.73
C GLU A 99 -8.49 -0.73 9.83
N THR A 100 -8.39 -1.50 8.75
CA THR A 100 -7.27 -1.39 7.80
C THR A 100 -7.20 -0.01 7.13
N PHE A 101 -8.33 0.53 6.70
CA PHE A 101 -8.39 1.88 6.14
C PHE A 101 -7.92 2.93 7.16
N ASN A 102 -8.46 2.88 8.38
CA ASN A 102 -8.16 3.83 9.44
C ASN A 102 -6.69 3.78 9.87
N ASP A 103 -6.11 2.59 9.98
CA ASP A 103 -4.70 2.40 10.29
C ASP A 103 -3.79 2.95 9.19
N CYS A 104 -4.15 2.73 7.92
CA CYS A 104 -3.44 3.33 6.81
C CYS A 104 -3.50 4.86 6.84
N MET A 105 -4.71 5.42 7.04
CA MET A 105 -4.90 6.87 7.14
C MET A 105 -4.03 7.44 8.25
N LYS A 106 -4.09 6.84 9.44
CA LYS A 106 -3.27 7.22 10.59
C LYS A 106 -1.78 7.17 10.27
N PHE A 107 -1.31 6.06 9.70
CA PHE A 107 0.10 5.90 9.35
C PHE A 107 0.56 6.97 8.36
N LEU A 108 -0.18 7.17 7.27
CA LEU A 108 0.25 8.11 6.23
C LEU A 108 0.12 9.56 6.65
N THR A 109 -0.87 9.91 7.47
CA THR A 109 -1.04 11.28 7.98
C THR A 109 -0.04 11.63 9.10
N GLU A 110 0.27 10.69 9.99
CA GLU A 110 1.19 10.94 11.12
C GLU A 110 2.67 10.82 10.71
N TYR A 111 3.01 9.93 9.76
CA TYR A 111 4.40 9.61 9.42
C TYR A 111 4.87 10.12 8.06
N SER A 112 3.98 10.46 7.12
CA SER A 112 4.38 11.04 5.81
C SER A 112 4.37 12.58 5.80
N GLY A 113 3.94 13.20 6.90
CA GLY A 113 3.97 14.66 7.12
C GLY A 113 5.23 15.17 7.82
N LYS A 114 6.24 14.32 8.00
CA LYS A 114 7.59 14.65 8.49
C LYS A 114 8.62 14.32 7.42
#